data_AF-A0A2G6CZ08-F1
#
_entry.id   AF-A0A2G6CZ08-F1
#
_cell.length_a   1.000
_cell.length_b   1.000
_cell.length_c   1.000
_cell.angle_alpha   90.00
_cell.angle_beta   90.00
_cell.angle_gamma   90.00
#
_symmetry.space_group_name_H-M   'P 1'
#
loop_
_entity.id
_entity.type
_entity.pdbx_description
1 polymer ?
#
loop_
_entity_poly.entity_id
_entity_poly.type
_entity_poly.pdbx_seq_one_letter_code
_entity_poly.pdbx_strand_id
1 'polypeptide(L)'
;VAALACCGIWLLLSPGEFSSGWQNGWALASAVMAAIAMIYLNISRRYHDSQTILFFMFGLGSLAMLLLCNDSIFLPDKTAFFFLFSCSAAGVLGQYLLTYGFLYVTAVEGSVISSTRILLAALLGPFLVGDPFLTLTGWCGAFLIFTADTILAFRKTRT
;
A
#
# COMPACT_ATOMS: atom_id res chain seq x y z
N VAL A 1 2.52 12.92 -16.45
CA VAL A 1 2.79 12.35 -15.11
C VAL A 1 2.11 11.00 -14.94
N ALA A 2 0.78 10.91 -15.07
CA ALA A 2 0.08 9.62 -15.01
C ALA A 2 0.61 8.57 -16.01
N ALA A 3 0.86 8.94 -17.27
CA ALA A 3 1.44 8.03 -18.26
C ALA A 3 2.86 7.53 -17.90
N LEU A 4 3.67 8.38 -17.24
CA LEU A 4 4.96 7.97 -16.69
C LEU A 4 4.73 6.93 -15.59
N ALA A 5 3.91 7.24 -14.58
CA ALA A 5 3.60 6.28 -13.52
C ALA A 5 3.09 4.93 -14.06
N CYS A 6 2.20 4.93 -15.06
CA CYS A 6 1.73 3.70 -15.73
C CYS A 6 2.87 2.92 -16.40
N CYS A 7 3.77 3.60 -17.10
CA CYS A 7 4.95 2.97 -17.71
C CYS A 7 5.86 2.37 -16.63
N GLY A 8 6.05 3.08 -15.51
CA GLY A 8 6.81 2.60 -14.37
C GLY A 8 6.20 1.36 -13.73
N ILE A 9 4.88 1.31 -13.55
CA ILE A 9 4.16 0.14 -13.04
C ILE A 9 4.33 -1.06 -13.98
N TRP A 10 4.19 -0.84 -15.29
CA TRP A 10 4.39 -1.89 -16.28
C TRP A 10 5.81 -2.47 -16.23
N LEU A 11 6.82 -1.62 -16.08
CA LEU A 11 8.22 -2.02 -15.99
C LEU A 11 8.53 -2.73 -14.66
N LEU A 12 7.94 -2.24 -13.56
CA LEU A 12 8.07 -2.77 -12.21
C LEU A 12 7.55 -4.20 -12.11
N LEU A 13 6.40 -4.48 -12.73
CA LEU A 13 5.75 -5.79 -12.70
C LEU A 13 6.47 -6.85 -13.55
N SER A 14 7.54 -6.49 -14.28
CA SER A 14 8.31 -7.36 -15.18
C SER A 14 7.40 -8.15 -16.15
N PRO A 15 7.25 -7.70 -17.41
CA PRO A 15 6.18 -8.18 -18.30
C PRO A 15 6.21 -9.67 -18.69
N GLY A 16 7.16 -10.46 -18.19
CA GLY A 16 7.29 -11.89 -18.48
C GLY A 16 6.21 -12.80 -17.86
N GLU A 17 5.47 -12.33 -16.84
CA GLU A 17 4.43 -13.14 -16.16
C GLU A 17 3.01 -12.57 -16.28
N PHE A 18 2.72 -11.74 -17.29
CA PHE A 18 1.34 -11.33 -17.58
C PHE A 18 0.54 -12.50 -18.18
N SER A 19 0.11 -13.43 -17.33
CA SER A 19 -1.03 -14.28 -17.65
C SER A 19 -2.27 -13.40 -17.63
N SER A 20 -3.09 -13.43 -18.69
CA SER A 20 -4.40 -12.75 -18.73
C SER A 20 -5.40 -13.53 -17.87
N GLY A 21 -5.07 -13.71 -16.59
CA GLY A 21 -5.89 -14.39 -15.61
C GLY A 21 -6.93 -13.44 -15.01
N TRP A 22 -8.04 -14.03 -14.59
CA TRP A 22 -9.09 -13.36 -13.81
C TRP A 22 -8.53 -12.62 -12.58
N GLN A 23 -7.36 -13.04 -12.04
CA GLN A 23 -6.69 -12.39 -10.93
C GLN A 23 -6.29 -10.93 -11.22
N ASN A 24 -5.87 -10.60 -12.44
CA ASN A 24 -5.47 -9.23 -12.79
C ASN A 24 -6.65 -8.25 -12.71
N GLY A 25 -7.86 -8.73 -13.08
CA GLY A 25 -9.09 -7.96 -12.94
C GLY A 25 -9.42 -7.63 -11.48
N TRP A 26 -9.27 -8.61 -10.59
CA TRP A 26 -9.44 -8.40 -9.14
C TRP A 26 -8.39 -7.45 -8.55
N ALA A 27 -7.14 -7.54 -8.99
CA ALA A 27 -6.08 -6.62 -8.57
C ALA A 27 -6.40 -5.17 -8.97
N LEU A 28 -6.87 -4.95 -10.21
CA LEU A 28 -7.25 -3.62 -10.69
C LEU A 28 -8.49 -3.09 -9.96
N ALA A 29 -9.51 -3.92 -9.76
CA ALA A 29 -10.71 -3.57 -8.99
C ALA A 29 -10.37 -3.19 -7.54
N SER A 30 -9.48 -3.95 -6.91
CA SER A 30 -8.95 -3.64 -5.56
C SER A 30 -8.22 -2.30 -5.53
N ALA A 31 -7.39 -1.99 -6.53
CA ALA A 31 -6.68 -0.72 -6.61
C ALA A 31 -7.63 0.49 -6.74
N VAL A 32 -8.72 0.36 -7.52
CA VAL A 32 -9.75 1.41 -7.61
C VAL A 32 -10.47 1.58 -6.27
N MET A 33 -10.87 0.49 -5.62
CA MET A 33 -11.49 0.55 -4.30
C MET A 33 -10.57 1.16 -3.25
N ALA A 34 -9.27 0.83 -3.27
CA ALA A 34 -8.27 1.41 -2.39
C ALA A 34 -8.13 2.93 -2.63
N ALA A 35 -8.14 3.39 -3.89
CA ALA A 35 -8.09 4.82 -4.21
C ALA A 35 -9.32 5.57 -3.65
N ILE A 36 -10.52 5.01 -3.81
CA ILE A 36 -11.76 5.58 -3.24
C ILE A 36 -11.68 5.62 -1.71
N ALA A 37 -11.25 4.53 -1.07
CA ALA A 37 -11.08 4.45 0.37
C ALA A 37 -10.09 5.52 0.89
N MET A 38 -8.96 5.73 0.20
CA MET A 38 -7.97 6.74 0.56
C MET A 38 -8.53 8.17 0.44
N ILE A 39 -9.35 8.46 -0.58
CA ILE A 39 -10.02 9.76 -0.71
C ILE A 39 -10.99 9.98 0.46
N TYR A 40 -11.83 8.98 0.78
CA TYR A 40 -12.76 9.05 1.91
C TYR A 40 -12.05 9.19 3.26
N LEU A 41 -10.97 8.44 3.47
CA LEU A 41 -10.13 8.57 4.67
C LEU A 41 -9.55 9.99 4.77
N ASN A 42 -9.10 10.57 3.66
CA ASN A 42 -8.59 11.93 3.65
C ASN A 42 -9.64 12.97 4.05
N ILE A 43 -10.90 12.77 3.64
CA ILE A 43 -12.03 13.62 4.04
C ILE A 43 -12.35 13.39 5.53
N SER A 44 -12.48 12.13 5.97
CA SER A 44 -12.83 11.77 7.35
C SER A 44 -11.84 12.33 8.38
N ARG A 45 -10.54 12.31 8.06
CA ARG A 45 -9.47 12.89 8.89
C ARG A 45 -9.62 14.38 9.20
N ARG A 46 -10.40 15.13 8.40
CA ARG A 46 -10.64 16.56 8.67
C ARG A 46 -11.61 16.80 9.82
N TYR A 47 -12.43 15.80 10.13
CA TYR A 47 -13.53 15.94 11.08
C TYR A 47 -13.40 15.01 12.28
N HIS A 48 -12.58 13.96 12.21
CA HIS A 48 -12.54 12.90 13.21
C HIS A 48 -11.09 12.64 13.65
N ASP A 49 -10.92 12.29 14.93
CA ASP A 49 -9.63 11.88 15.48
C ASP A 49 -9.13 10.60 14.80
N SER A 50 -7.80 10.47 14.68
CA SER A 50 -7.14 9.28 14.12
C SER A 50 -7.55 8.00 14.83
N GLN A 51 -7.73 8.04 16.17
CA GLN A 51 -8.13 6.87 16.94
C GLN A 51 -9.51 6.35 16.53
N THR A 52 -10.47 7.26 16.33
CA THR A 52 -11.82 6.91 15.88
C THR A 52 -11.80 6.32 14.47
N ILE A 53 -11.05 6.93 13.57
CA ILE A 53 -10.92 6.44 12.18
C ILE A 53 -10.33 5.04 12.17
N LEU A 54 -9.25 4.80 12.91
CA LEU A 54 -8.60 3.50 12.97
C LEU A 54 -9.47 2.45 13.66
N PHE A 55 -10.21 2.82 14.70
CA PHE A 55 -11.16 1.92 15.36
C PHE A 55 -12.23 1.43 14.38
N PHE A 56 -12.84 2.32 13.61
CA PHE A 56 -13.83 1.93 12.59
C PHE A 56 -13.20 1.16 11.45
N MET A 57 -12.03 1.57 10.95
CA MET A 57 -11.36 0.93 9.82
C MET A 57 -10.93 -0.51 10.16
N PHE A 58 -10.30 -0.72 11.33
CA PHE A 58 -9.88 -2.04 11.78
C PHE A 58 -11.04 -2.87 12.32
N GLY A 59 -11.96 -2.27 13.09
CA GLY A 59 -13.10 -2.99 13.67
C GLY A 59 -14.04 -3.51 12.58
N LEU A 60 -14.54 -2.62 11.70
CA LEU A 60 -15.40 -3.04 10.58
C LEU A 60 -14.65 -3.96 9.61
N GLY A 61 -13.36 -3.68 9.36
CA GLY A 61 -12.52 -4.54 8.52
C GLY A 61 -12.40 -5.96 9.09
N SER A 62 -12.16 -6.10 10.40
CA SER A 62 -12.07 -7.41 11.06
C SER A 62 -13.41 -8.16 11.06
N LEU A 63 -14.53 -7.46 11.26
CA LEU A 63 -15.86 -8.05 11.21
C LEU A 63 -16.18 -8.54 9.80
N ALA A 64 -15.89 -7.72 8.78
CA ALA A 64 -16.06 -8.11 7.39
C ALA A 64 -15.20 -9.34 7.03
N MET A 65 -13.93 -9.36 7.45
CA MET A 65 -13.05 -10.51 7.23
C MET A 65 -13.56 -11.77 7.94
N LEU A 66 -14.08 -11.65 9.17
CA LEU A 66 -14.63 -12.78 9.92
C LEU A 66 -15.90 -13.36 9.29
N LEU A 67 -16.76 -12.49 8.72
CA LEU A 67 -17.98 -12.91 8.04
C LEU A 67 -17.73 -13.50 6.65
N LEU A 68 -16.79 -12.94 5.88
CA LEU A 68 -16.53 -13.34 4.50
C LEU A 68 -15.50 -14.48 4.37
N CYS A 69 -14.57 -14.60 5.32
CA CYS A 69 -13.50 -15.60 5.29
C CYS A 69 -13.65 -16.67 6.40
N ASN A 70 -14.88 -16.92 6.86
CA ASN A 70 -15.14 -17.87 7.96
C ASN A 70 -14.58 -19.27 7.68
N ASP A 71 -14.69 -19.73 6.43
CA ASP A 71 -14.25 -21.06 5.99
C ASP A 71 -12.71 -21.23 5.99
N SER A 72 -11.95 -20.15 6.06
CA SER A 72 -10.48 -20.15 6.03
C SER A 72 -9.84 -19.91 7.41
N ILE A 73 -10.63 -19.90 8.48
CA ILE A 73 -10.13 -19.70 9.84
C ILE A 73 -9.51 -21.02 10.33
N PHE A 74 -8.20 -21.04 10.46
CA PHE A 74 -7.45 -22.15 11.05
C PHE A 74 -6.75 -21.70 12.33
N LEU A 75 -6.51 -22.65 13.24
CA LEU A 75 -5.72 -22.42 14.44
C LEU A 75 -4.24 -22.58 14.08
N PRO A 76 -3.43 -21.50 14.12
CA PRO A 76 -2.03 -21.57 13.71
C PRO A 76 -1.16 -22.29 14.76
N ASP A 77 -0.10 -22.95 14.28
CA ASP A 77 0.96 -23.49 15.14
C ASP A 77 1.76 -22.35 15.82
N LYS A 78 2.56 -22.63 16.85
CA LYS A 78 3.26 -21.61 17.66
C LYS A 78 4.15 -20.68 16.82
N THR A 79 4.84 -21.22 15.81
CA THR A 79 5.69 -20.45 14.90
C THR A 79 4.86 -19.56 13.98
N ALA A 80 3.80 -20.11 13.36
CA ALA A 80 2.88 -19.36 12.53
C ALA A 80 2.16 -18.26 13.33
N PHE A 81 1.79 -18.54 14.57
CA PHE A 81 1.20 -17.57 15.49
C PHE A 81 2.18 -16.42 15.79
N PHE A 82 3.45 -16.72 16.05
CA PHE A 82 4.47 -15.68 16.27
C PHE A 82 4.63 -14.76 15.05
N PHE A 83 4.69 -15.32 13.84
CA PHE A 83 4.77 -14.53 12.60
C PHE A 83 3.50 -13.73 12.32
N LEU A 84 2.32 -14.32 12.48
CA LEU A 84 1.03 -13.64 12.32
C LEU A 84 0.89 -12.49 13.31
N PHE A 85 1.25 -12.71 14.57
CA PHE A 85 1.20 -11.68 15.60
C PHE A 85 2.19 -10.54 15.29
N SER A 86 3.42 -10.87 14.92
CA SER A 86 4.44 -9.87 14.55
C SER A 86 4.02 -9.04 13.33
N CYS A 87 3.45 -9.70 12.31
CA CYS A 87 2.91 -9.04 11.12
C CYS A 87 1.72 -8.13 11.46
N SER A 88 0.80 -8.59 12.31
CA SER A 88 -0.33 -7.80 12.80
C SER A 88 0.15 -6.57 13.58
N ALA A 89 1.09 -6.74 14.51
CA ALA A 89 1.66 -5.63 15.28
C ALA A 89 2.33 -4.59 14.37
N ALA A 90 3.18 -5.03 13.44
CA ALA A 90 3.83 -4.15 12.47
C ALA A 90 2.83 -3.46 11.54
N GLY A 91 1.79 -4.17 11.08
CA GLY A 91 0.75 -3.65 10.21
C GLY A 91 -0.13 -2.60 10.90
N VAL A 92 -0.58 -2.87 12.13
CA VAL A 92 -1.35 -1.93 12.93
C VAL A 92 -0.53 -0.68 13.25
N LEU A 93 0.72 -0.84 13.70
CA LEU A 93 1.62 0.29 13.97
C LEU A 93 1.90 1.10 12.71
N GLY A 94 2.20 0.45 11.59
CA GLY A 94 2.46 1.11 10.31
C GLY A 94 1.25 1.92 9.83
N GLN A 95 0.06 1.33 9.89
CA GLN A 95 -1.17 2.03 9.50
C GLN A 95 -1.54 3.15 10.46
N TYR A 96 -1.29 2.98 11.76
CA TYR A 96 -1.46 4.03 12.76
C TYR A 96 -0.54 5.22 12.47
N LEU A 97 0.76 4.95 12.29
CA LEU A 97 1.78 5.96 11.97
C LEU A 97 1.48 6.71 10.67
N LEU A 98 0.99 6.00 9.64
CA LEU A 98 0.56 6.64 8.40
C LEU A 98 -0.64 7.55 8.62
N THR A 99 -1.68 7.05 9.29
CA THR A 99 -2.91 7.81 9.53
C THR A 99 -2.63 9.07 10.35
N TYR A 100 -1.79 8.95 11.37
CA TYR A 100 -1.33 10.05 12.20
C TYR A 100 -0.39 11.00 11.43
N GLY A 101 0.61 10.49 10.71
CA GLY A 101 1.57 11.29 9.96
C GLY A 101 0.93 12.13 8.86
N PHE A 102 -0.09 11.60 8.17
CA PHE A 102 -0.84 12.35 7.16
C PHE A 102 -1.70 13.50 7.73
N LEU A 103 -1.88 13.62 9.05
CA LEU A 103 -2.49 14.83 9.64
C LEU A 103 -1.57 16.05 9.52
N TYR A 104 -0.26 15.83 9.55
CA TYR A 104 0.75 16.90 9.58
C TYR A 104 1.35 17.20 8.22
N VAL A 105 0.99 16.42 7.20
CA VAL A 105 1.64 16.41 5.90
C VAL A 105 0.62 16.73 4.82
N THR A 106 0.99 17.57 3.85
CA THR A 106 0.10 17.88 2.73
C THR A 106 -0.19 16.62 1.90
N ALA A 107 -1.33 16.58 1.19
CA ALA A 107 -1.65 15.45 0.30
C ALA A 107 -0.56 15.16 -0.75
N VAL A 108 0.24 16.18 -1.06
CA VAL A 108 1.35 16.14 -2.01
C VAL A 108 2.56 15.43 -1.44
N GLU A 109 3.08 15.91 -0.32
CA GLU A 109 4.19 15.29 0.40
C GLU A 109 3.83 13.86 0.81
N GLY A 110 2.57 13.67 1.20
CA GLY A 110 2.02 12.37 1.51
C GLY A 110 2.08 11.36 0.35
N SER A 111 1.85 11.83 -0.88
CA SER A 111 1.98 10.99 -2.09
C SER A 111 3.42 10.52 -2.29
N VAL A 112 4.41 11.39 -2.04
CA VAL A 112 5.84 11.06 -2.17
C VAL A 112 6.28 10.09 -1.07
N ILE A 113 5.82 10.29 0.17
CA ILE A 113 6.09 9.35 1.28
C ILE A 113 5.49 7.98 0.94
N SER A 114 4.28 7.94 0.38
CA SER A 114 3.63 6.69 0.00
C SER A 114 4.40 5.95 -1.10
N SER A 115 4.92 6.65 -2.12
CA SER A 115 5.66 6.01 -3.21
C SER A 115 7.06 5.54 -2.80
N THR A 116 7.67 6.20 -1.81
CA THR A 116 8.93 5.73 -1.19
C THR A 116 8.81 4.31 -0.63
N ARG A 117 7.61 3.89 -0.22
CA ARG A 117 7.35 2.51 0.24
C ARG A 117 7.68 1.45 -0.81
N ILE A 118 7.51 1.76 -2.11
CA ILE A 118 7.83 0.83 -3.20
C ILE A 118 9.34 0.57 -3.21
N LEU A 119 10.16 1.62 -3.07
CA LEU A 119 11.62 1.51 -2.99
C LEU A 119 12.05 0.78 -1.71
N LEU A 120 11.42 1.08 -0.58
CA LEU A 120 11.69 0.40 0.68
C LEU A 120 11.34 -1.09 0.60
N ALA A 121 10.20 -1.46 -0.01
CA ALA A 121 9.83 -2.85 -0.21
C ALA A 121 10.82 -3.58 -1.14
N ALA A 122 11.24 -2.93 -2.23
CA ALA A 122 12.22 -3.47 -3.17
C ALA A 122 13.58 -3.75 -2.53
N LEU A 123 13.99 -2.95 -1.53
CA LEU A 123 15.25 -3.11 -0.81
C LEU A 123 15.10 -4.05 0.39
N LEU A 124 14.12 -3.81 1.25
CA LEU A 124 13.94 -4.53 2.51
C LEU A 124 13.36 -5.93 2.32
N GLY A 125 12.55 -6.19 1.29
CA GLY A 125 11.98 -7.52 1.02
C GLY A 125 13.05 -8.61 0.92
N PRO A 126 14.06 -8.44 0.04
CA PRO A 126 15.18 -9.39 -0.06
C PRO A 126 15.99 -9.55 1.23
N PHE A 127 16.21 -8.46 1.99
CA PHE A 127 17.02 -8.52 3.22
C PHE A 127 16.29 -9.09 4.44
N LEU A 128 14.98 -8.83 4.58
CA LEU A 128 14.21 -9.23 5.77
C LEU A 128 13.45 -10.53 5.57
N VAL A 129 12.94 -10.79 4.36
CA VAL A 129 12.02 -11.90 4.07
C VAL A 129 12.66 -12.93 3.11
N GLY A 130 13.76 -12.57 2.46
CA GLY A 130 14.44 -13.45 1.49
C GLY A 130 13.75 -13.48 0.12
N ASP A 131 12.92 -12.48 -0.19
CA ASP A 131 12.30 -12.33 -1.50
C ASP A 131 13.37 -12.15 -2.60
N PRO A 132 13.09 -12.56 -3.85
CA PRO A 132 14.01 -12.32 -4.95
C PRO A 132 14.22 -10.81 -5.17
N PHE A 133 15.46 -10.44 -5.46
CA PHE A 133 15.78 -9.06 -5.81
C PHE A 133 15.01 -8.62 -7.05
N LEU A 134 14.61 -7.33 -7.08
CA LEU A 134 14.04 -6.76 -8.30
C LEU A 134 15.04 -6.86 -9.46
N THR A 135 14.51 -7.21 -10.63
CA THR A 135 15.24 -7.16 -11.90
C THR A 135 15.64 -5.72 -12.23
N LEU A 136 16.58 -5.56 -13.16
CA LEU A 136 17.01 -4.23 -13.63
C LEU A 136 15.82 -3.42 -14.19
N THR A 137 14.88 -4.09 -14.87
CA THR A 137 13.61 -3.50 -15.33
C THR A 137 12.72 -3.11 -14.15
N GLY A 138 12.64 -3.95 -13.11
CA GLY A 138 11.95 -3.65 -11.86
C GLY A 138 12.43 -2.35 -11.22
N TRP A 139 13.75 -2.20 -11.08
CA TRP A 139 14.39 -1.00 -10.52
C TRP A 139 14.09 0.26 -11.33
N CYS A 140 14.24 0.19 -12.65
CA CYS A 140 13.86 1.30 -13.52
C CYS A 140 12.38 1.68 -13.34
N GLY A 141 11.50 0.71 -13.13
CA GLY A 141 10.07 0.94 -12.91
C GLY A 141 9.80 1.67 -11.60
N ALA A 142 10.42 1.21 -10.52
CA ALA A 142 10.33 1.82 -9.20
C ALA A 142 10.82 3.28 -9.21
N PHE A 143 11.96 3.57 -9.84
CA PHE A 143 12.47 4.93 -9.99
C PHE A 143 11.56 5.82 -10.83
N LEU A 144 10.94 5.26 -11.87
CA LEU A 144 10.06 6.00 -12.76
C LEU A 144 8.75 6.39 -12.07
N ILE A 145 8.17 5.49 -11.24
CA ILE A 145 7.02 5.81 -10.37
C ILE A 145 7.39 6.92 -9.38
N PHE A 146 8.50 6.75 -8.65
CA PHE A 146 8.95 7.74 -7.67
C PHE A 146 9.20 9.13 -8.30
N THR A 147 9.80 9.16 -9.50
CA THR A 147 10.03 10.39 -10.26
C THR A 147 8.71 11.02 -10.72
N ALA A 148 7.73 10.22 -11.13
CA ALA A 148 6.42 10.74 -11.50
C ALA A 148 5.72 11.43 -10.31
N ASP A 149 5.75 10.81 -9.13
CA ASP A 149 5.13 11.37 -7.92
C ASP A 149 5.84 12.63 -7.41
N THR A 150 7.17 12.66 -7.47
CA THR A 150 7.95 13.86 -7.10
C THR A 150 7.70 15.02 -8.06
N ILE A 151 7.58 14.77 -9.38
CA ILE A 151 7.19 15.80 -10.35
C ILE A 151 5.78 16.31 -10.06
N LEU A 152 4.83 15.42 -9.76
CA LEU A 152 3.46 15.83 -9.41
C LEU A 152 3.48 16.75 -8.18
N ALA A 153 4.28 16.37 -7.19
CA ALA A 153 4.41 17.12 -5.96
C ALA A 153 4.97 18.52 -6.20
N PHE A 154 6.04 18.62 -6.99
CA PHE A 154 6.68 19.88 -7.31
C PHE A 154 5.80 20.81 -8.16
N ARG A 155 4.92 20.26 -9.01
CA ARG A 155 3.99 21.09 -9.79
C ARG A 155 2.92 21.71 -8.90
N LYS A 156 2.41 20.96 -7.93
CA LYS A 156 1.34 21.42 -7.04
C LYS A 156 1.79 22.46 -6.01
N THR A 157 3.09 22.55 -5.69
CA THR A 157 3.62 23.63 -4.86
C THR A 157 3.81 24.96 -5.61
N ARG A 158 3.77 24.95 -6.96
CA ARG A 158 3.93 26.15 -7.80
C ARG A 158 2.62 26.81 -8.24
N THR A 159 1.51 26.09 -8.18
CA THR A 159 0.13 26.59 -8.45
C THR A 159 -0.62 26.83 -7.16
#